data_AF-I4DPN9-F1
#
_entry.id   AF-I4DPN9-F1
#
_cell.length_a   1.000
_cell.length_b   1.000
_cell.length_c   1.000
_cell.angle_alpha   90.00
_cell.angle_beta   90.00
_cell.angle_gamma   90.00
#
_symmetry.space_group_name_H-M   'P 1'
#
loop_
_entity.id
_entity.type
_entity.pdbx_description
1 polymer ?
#
loop_
_entity_poly.entity_id
_entity_poly.type
_entity_poly.pdbx_seq_one_letter_code
_entity_poly.pdbx_strand_id
1 'polypeptide(L)'
;MYKKLQECESSLKHKTELIAKLEAKTESMGSTIHQLDEKLQEDKLIKKNLEESARSLGQKAAAAETRAVAAEGDLKIEREWRISLQDSMMRDRDKISILTQEVESLKSIGKKYIALQEEQHTLKAQYIEAQKTLEEVGATLSENKLQLAELLEKEAHASTEETPNWTSDKDAVACAACAKEFNITRRKVRVYIDRLY
;
A
#
# COMPACT_ATOMS: atom_id res chain seq x y z
N MET A 1 -12.49 137.03 30.82
CA MET A 1 -12.80 136.39 29.52
C MET A 1 -11.63 135.55 28.98
N TYR A 2 -10.40 136.08 28.94
CA TYR A 2 -9.24 135.41 28.35
C TYR A 2 -8.86 134.04 28.98
N LYS A 3 -8.86 133.94 30.32
CA LYS A 3 -8.53 132.69 31.03
C LYS A 3 -9.48 131.51 30.70
N LYS A 4 -10.79 131.77 30.64
CA LYS A 4 -11.79 130.77 30.26
C LYS A 4 -11.64 130.34 28.79
N LEU A 5 -11.27 131.26 27.90
CA LEU A 5 -11.00 130.94 26.50
C LEU A 5 -9.77 130.04 26.36
N GLN A 6 -8.70 130.32 27.09
CA GLN A 6 -7.48 129.50 27.12
C GLN A 6 -7.73 128.10 27.70
N GLU A 7 -8.52 128.00 28.77
CA GLU A 7 -8.96 126.71 29.33
C GLU A 7 -9.79 125.92 28.32
N CYS A 8 -10.75 126.56 27.62
CA CYS A 8 -11.51 125.93 26.53
C CYS A 8 -10.61 125.46 25.38
N GLU A 9 -9.61 126.24 24.99
CA GLU A 9 -8.66 125.89 23.93
C GLU A 9 -7.80 124.67 24.32
N SER A 10 -7.29 124.64 25.55
CA SER A 10 -6.56 123.47 26.07
C SER A 10 -7.43 122.22 26.15
N SER A 11 -8.69 122.36 26.58
CA SER A 11 -9.65 121.25 26.64
C SER A 11 -10.00 120.73 25.25
N LEU A 12 -10.16 121.63 24.27
CA LEU A 12 -10.43 121.27 22.89
C LEU A 12 -9.25 120.50 22.29
N LYS A 13 -8.01 121.00 22.46
CA LYS A 13 -6.78 120.29 22.00
C LYS A 13 -6.71 118.88 22.57
N HIS A 14 -6.91 118.73 23.88
CA HIS A 14 -6.90 117.42 24.53
C HIS A 14 -7.98 116.47 23.98
N LYS A 15 -9.21 116.95 23.77
CA LYS A 15 -10.29 116.15 23.18
C LYS A 15 -9.99 115.75 21.75
N THR A 16 -9.45 116.63 20.92
CA THR A 16 -9.06 116.32 19.54
C THR A 16 -7.94 115.27 19.48
N GLU A 17 -6.92 115.37 20.34
CA GLU A 17 -5.87 114.36 20.46
C GLU A 17 -6.41 113.00 20.93
N LEU A 18 -7.36 113.01 21.86
CA LEU A 18 -8.02 111.79 22.32
C LEU A 18 -8.84 111.15 21.20
N ILE A 19 -9.59 111.94 20.42
CA ILE A 19 -10.33 111.47 19.25
C ILE A 19 -9.38 110.82 18.24
N ALA A 20 -8.28 111.50 17.87
CA ALA A 20 -7.30 110.95 16.93
C ALA A 20 -6.69 109.62 17.41
N LYS A 21 -6.40 109.49 18.72
CA LYS A 21 -5.93 108.23 19.31
C LYS A 21 -6.98 107.12 19.24
N LEU A 22 -8.25 107.45 19.49
CA LEU A 22 -9.36 106.50 19.41
C LEU A 22 -9.62 106.06 17.97
N GLU A 23 -9.52 106.97 17.00
CA GLU A 23 -9.63 106.67 15.56
C GLU A 23 -8.52 105.73 15.11
N ALA A 24 -7.26 106.05 15.41
CA ALA A 24 -6.12 105.18 15.09
C ALA A 24 -6.23 103.80 15.74
N LYS A 25 -6.71 103.74 17.00
CA LYS A 25 -6.98 102.46 17.68
C LYS A 25 -8.11 101.69 17.00
N THR A 26 -9.17 102.36 16.57
CA THR A 26 -10.31 101.74 15.89
C THR A 26 -9.88 101.16 14.55
N GLU A 27 -9.06 101.87 13.78
CA GLU A 27 -8.50 101.40 12.52
C GLU A 27 -7.56 100.19 12.71
N SER A 28 -6.66 100.25 13.68
CA SER A 28 -5.78 99.13 14.04
C SER A 28 -6.56 97.89 14.49
N MET A 29 -7.60 98.07 15.31
CA MET A 29 -8.50 96.98 15.70
C MET A 29 -9.25 96.41 14.49
N GLY A 30 -9.73 97.25 13.57
CA GLY A 30 -10.39 96.81 12.34
C GLY A 30 -9.48 95.94 11.48
N SER A 31 -8.22 96.35 11.29
CA SER A 31 -7.22 95.55 10.57
C SER A 31 -6.96 94.19 11.24
N THR A 32 -6.84 94.18 12.58
CA THR A 32 -6.63 92.94 13.33
C THR A 32 -7.82 91.99 13.21
N ILE A 33 -9.06 92.51 13.28
CA ILE A 33 -10.27 91.71 13.12
C ILE A 33 -10.31 91.07 11.72
N HIS A 34 -9.97 91.83 10.68
CA HIS A 34 -9.94 91.31 9.33
C HIS A 34 -8.95 90.15 9.16
N GLN A 35 -7.72 90.32 9.67
CA GLN A 35 -6.70 89.26 9.65
C GLN A 35 -7.13 88.00 10.44
N LEU A 36 -7.83 88.18 11.56
CA LEU A 36 -8.35 87.06 12.34
C LEU A 36 -9.49 86.33 11.61
N ASP A 37 -10.35 87.05 10.89
CA ASP A 37 -11.40 86.43 10.09
C ASP A 37 -10.82 85.63 8.92
N GLU A 38 -9.84 86.18 8.20
CA GLU A 38 -9.14 85.45 7.12
C GLU A 38 -8.52 84.14 7.62
N LYS A 39 -7.78 84.19 8.73
CA LYS A 39 -7.21 82.99 9.37
C LYS A 39 -8.27 81.98 9.80
N LEU A 40 -9.39 82.47 10.36
CA LEU A 40 -10.49 81.60 10.76
C LEU A 40 -11.11 80.87 9.56
N GLN A 41 -11.24 81.54 8.40
CA GLN A 41 -11.73 80.89 7.19
C GLN A 41 -10.74 79.86 6.65
N GLU A 42 -9.44 80.16 6.68
CA GLU A 42 -8.38 79.22 6.30
C GLU A 42 -8.38 77.97 7.20
N ASP A 43 -8.43 78.15 8.51
CA ASP A 43 -8.49 77.05 9.49
C ASP A 43 -9.72 76.17 9.29
N LYS A 44 -10.89 76.76 8.98
CA LYS A 44 -12.11 76.00 8.66
C LYS A 44 -11.94 75.13 7.42
N LEU A 45 -11.29 75.64 6.38
CA LEU A 45 -11.02 74.89 5.16
C LEU A 45 -10.04 73.73 5.44
N ILE A 46 -8.96 74.00 6.16
CA ILE A 46 -7.98 72.98 6.57
C ILE A 46 -8.67 71.89 7.39
N LYS A 47 -9.49 72.27 8.38
CA LYS A 47 -10.26 71.32 9.19
C LYS A 47 -11.15 70.42 8.34
N LYS A 48 -11.89 70.98 7.38
CA LYS A 48 -12.75 70.20 6.48
C LYS A 48 -11.95 69.19 5.66
N ASN A 49 -10.81 69.59 5.11
CA ASN A 49 -9.93 68.72 4.33
C ASN A 49 -9.34 67.59 5.18
N LEU A 50 -8.97 67.90 6.43
CA LEU A 50 -8.49 66.89 7.39
C LEU A 50 -9.60 65.90 7.76
N GLU A 51 -10.83 66.36 7.98
CA GLU A 51 -11.99 65.51 8.27
C GLU A 51 -12.35 64.58 7.10
N GLU A 52 -12.24 65.05 5.86
CA GLU A 52 -12.42 64.23 4.65
C GLU A 52 -11.29 63.20 4.50
N SER A 53 -10.05 63.62 4.73
CA SER A 53 -8.87 62.73 4.67
C SER A 53 -8.93 61.65 5.74
N ALA A 54 -9.28 62.00 6.97
CA ALA A 54 -9.44 61.06 8.08
C ALA A 54 -10.53 60.02 7.79
N ARG A 55 -11.68 60.45 7.23
CA ARG A 55 -12.74 59.52 6.81
C ARG A 55 -12.27 58.56 5.71
N SER A 56 -11.55 59.06 4.71
CA SER A 56 -11.01 58.22 3.63
C SER A 56 -9.99 57.20 4.15
N LEU A 57 -9.08 57.64 5.03
CA LEU A 57 -8.10 56.74 5.67
C LEU A 57 -8.79 55.67 6.52
N GLY A 58 -9.82 56.04 7.29
CA GLY A 58 -10.61 55.08 8.06
C GLY A 58 -11.26 54.00 7.19
N GLN A 59 -11.84 54.37 6.04
CA GLN A 59 -12.41 53.41 5.09
C GLN A 59 -11.34 52.47 4.50
N LYS A 60 -10.18 53.01 4.13
CA LYS A 60 -9.06 52.21 3.61
C LYS A 60 -8.53 51.24 4.65
N ALA A 61 -8.42 51.66 5.92
CA ALA A 61 -8.00 50.82 7.02
C ALA A 61 -8.98 49.65 7.25
N ALA A 62 -10.29 49.92 7.29
CA ALA A 62 -11.31 48.88 7.44
C ALA A 62 -11.30 47.86 6.28
N ALA A 63 -11.11 48.34 5.05
CA ALA A 63 -11.00 47.47 3.88
C ALA A 63 -9.70 46.65 3.88
N ALA A 64 -8.59 47.23 4.37
CA ALA A 64 -7.34 46.49 4.54
C ALA A 64 -7.48 45.40 5.60
N GLU A 65 -8.12 45.70 6.74
CA GLU A 65 -8.36 44.74 7.82
C GLU A 65 -9.21 43.56 7.34
N THR A 66 -10.29 43.83 6.61
CA THR A 66 -11.16 42.79 6.05
C THR A 66 -10.39 41.87 5.10
N ARG A 67 -9.50 42.43 4.28
CA ARG A 67 -8.63 41.65 3.38
C ARG A 67 -7.59 40.84 4.14
N ALA A 68 -7.01 41.38 5.20
CA ALA A 68 -6.05 40.69 6.04
C ALA A 68 -6.69 39.45 6.69
N VAL A 69 -7.86 39.62 7.32
CA VAL A 69 -8.61 38.52 7.94
C VAL A 69 -8.97 37.43 6.91
N ALA A 70 -9.41 37.82 5.72
CA ALA A 70 -9.70 36.86 4.64
C ALA A 70 -8.45 36.06 4.24
N ALA A 71 -7.32 36.75 4.02
CA ALA A 71 -6.06 36.10 3.65
C ALA A 71 -5.52 35.17 4.75
N GLU A 72 -5.71 35.52 6.03
CA GLU A 72 -5.36 34.64 7.16
C GLU A 72 -6.22 33.38 7.19
N GLY A 73 -7.52 33.50 6.87
CA GLY A 73 -8.43 32.37 6.72
C GLY A 73 -7.98 31.41 5.60
N ASP A 74 -7.70 31.95 4.42
CA ASP A 74 -7.22 31.18 3.27
C ASP A 74 -5.89 30.48 3.59
N LEU A 75 -4.95 31.18 4.26
CA LEU A 75 -3.67 30.62 4.66
C LEU A 75 -3.82 29.46 5.65
N LYS A 76 -4.83 29.52 6.53
CA LYS A 76 -5.13 28.43 7.46
C LYS A 76 -5.63 27.19 6.72
N ILE A 77 -6.57 27.35 5.79
CA ILE A 77 -7.11 26.26 4.97
C ILE A 77 -5.97 25.60 4.16
N GLU A 78 -5.12 26.41 3.52
CA GLU A 78 -3.96 25.92 2.76
C GLU A 78 -2.96 25.15 3.63
N ARG A 79 -2.78 25.54 4.90
CA ARG A 79 -1.95 24.79 5.85
C ARG A 79 -2.56 23.44 6.19
N GLU A 80 -3.86 23.40 6.46
CA GLU A 80 -4.58 22.15 6.75
C GLU A 80 -4.55 21.18 5.55
N TRP A 81 -4.76 21.68 4.33
CA TRP A 81 -4.65 20.89 3.11
C TRP A 81 -3.23 20.36 2.87
N ARG A 82 -2.21 21.19 3.09
CA ARG A 82 -0.80 20.75 2.98
C ARG A 82 -0.49 19.61 3.95
N ILE A 83 -0.93 19.71 5.20
CA ILE A 83 -0.73 18.65 6.21
C ILE A 83 -1.45 17.38 5.79
N SER A 84 -2.73 17.47 5.42
CA SER A 84 -3.51 16.30 4.99
C SER A 84 -2.89 15.61 3.76
N LEU A 85 -2.36 16.37 2.81
CA LEU A 85 -1.67 15.84 1.64
C LEU A 85 -0.38 15.13 2.04
N GLN A 86 0.45 15.76 2.89
CA GLN A 86 1.68 15.15 3.39
C GLN A 86 1.42 13.84 4.14
N ASP A 87 0.39 13.80 4.99
CA ASP A 87 -0.02 12.58 5.70
C ASP A 87 -0.50 11.48 4.75
N SER A 88 -1.18 11.83 3.65
CA SER A 88 -1.55 10.86 2.61
C SER A 88 -0.31 10.32 1.90
N MET A 89 0.61 11.20 1.50
CA MET A 89 1.84 10.80 0.82
C MET A 89 2.72 9.89 1.68
N MET A 90 2.79 10.14 3.00
CA MET A 90 3.50 9.26 3.93
C MET A 90 2.85 7.88 3.99
N ARG A 91 1.53 7.80 4.15
CA ARG A 91 0.78 6.53 4.15
C ARG A 91 0.96 5.74 2.85
N ASP A 92 0.93 6.43 1.71
CA ASP A 92 1.13 5.79 0.41
C ASP A 92 2.56 5.27 0.27
N ARG A 93 3.56 6.02 0.73
CA ARG A 93 4.97 5.58 0.76
C ARG A 93 5.16 4.33 1.63
N ASP A 94 4.56 4.30 2.81
CA ASP A 94 4.62 3.13 3.70
C ASP A 94 3.94 1.92 3.06
N LYS A 95 2.78 2.12 2.42
CA LYS A 95 2.07 1.07 1.69
C LYS A 95 2.89 0.53 0.52
N ILE A 96 3.55 1.40 -0.25
CA ILE A 96 4.46 1.00 -1.32
C ILE A 96 5.61 0.16 -0.77
N SER A 97 6.19 0.56 0.37
CA SER A 97 7.25 -0.22 1.02
C SER A 97 6.79 -1.62 1.40
N ILE A 98 5.61 -1.74 2.03
CA ILE A 98 5.03 -3.03 2.42
C ILE A 98 4.76 -3.91 1.20
N LEU A 99 4.09 -3.37 0.18
CA LEU A 99 3.78 -4.12 -1.05
C LEU A 99 5.05 -4.54 -1.79
N THR A 100 6.10 -3.71 -1.78
CA THR A 100 7.39 -4.05 -2.39
C THR A 100 8.03 -5.24 -1.68
N GLN A 101 8.00 -5.26 -0.33
CA GLN A 101 8.50 -6.38 0.45
C GLN A 101 7.68 -7.66 0.23
N GLU A 102 6.35 -7.55 0.14
CA GLU A 102 5.46 -8.68 -0.14
C GLU A 102 5.75 -9.30 -1.52
N VAL A 103 5.91 -8.46 -2.55
CA VAL A 103 6.29 -8.90 -3.90
C VAL A 103 7.63 -9.65 -3.87
N GLU A 104 8.62 -9.16 -3.14
CA GLU A 104 9.92 -9.83 -3.05
C GLU A 104 9.83 -11.18 -2.31
N SER A 105 9.00 -11.25 -1.26
CA SER A 105 8.72 -12.49 -0.55
C SER A 105 8.04 -13.52 -1.46
N LEU A 106 7.03 -13.11 -2.22
CA LEU A 106 6.34 -13.98 -3.19
C LEU A 106 7.29 -14.49 -4.29
N LYS A 107 8.20 -13.65 -4.80
CA LYS A 107 9.24 -14.08 -5.74
C LYS A 107 10.17 -15.13 -5.11
N SER A 108 10.57 -14.96 -3.86
CA SER A 108 11.39 -15.93 -3.13
C SER A 108 10.67 -17.27 -2.97
N ILE A 109 9.39 -17.24 -2.61
CA ILE A 109 8.54 -18.44 -2.51
C ILE A 109 8.41 -19.12 -3.87
N GLY A 110 8.17 -18.36 -4.95
CA GLY A 110 8.10 -18.89 -6.31
C GLY A 110 9.37 -19.63 -6.74
N LYS A 111 10.55 -19.10 -6.42
CA LYS A 111 11.83 -19.78 -6.67
C LYS A 111 11.95 -21.10 -5.90
N LYS A 112 11.57 -21.11 -4.62
CA LYS A 112 11.57 -22.33 -3.80
C LYS A 112 10.60 -23.38 -4.33
N TYR A 113 9.43 -22.95 -4.81
CA TYR A 113 8.45 -23.85 -5.40
C TYR A 113 8.98 -24.55 -6.65
N ILE A 114 9.64 -23.80 -7.55
CA ILE A 114 10.26 -24.38 -8.76
C ILE A 114 11.34 -25.40 -8.38
N ALA A 115 12.24 -25.05 -7.45
CA ALA A 115 13.28 -25.96 -7.00
C ALA A 115 12.72 -27.26 -6.40
N LEU A 116 11.65 -27.15 -5.60
CA LEU A 116 10.97 -28.31 -5.02
C LEU A 116 10.29 -29.17 -6.10
N GLN A 117 9.74 -28.53 -7.15
CA GLN A 117 9.14 -29.23 -8.27
C GLN A 117 10.20 -30.03 -9.05
N GLU A 118 11.38 -29.46 -9.29
CA GLU A 118 12.51 -30.13 -9.92
C GLU A 118 12.96 -31.34 -9.09
N GLU A 119 13.15 -31.18 -7.78
CA GLU A 119 13.52 -32.26 -6.87
C GLU A 119 12.48 -33.38 -6.86
N GLN A 120 11.18 -33.04 -6.87
CA GLN A 120 10.10 -34.02 -6.97
C GLN A 120 10.19 -34.82 -8.29
N HIS A 121 10.46 -34.16 -9.41
CA HIS A 121 10.64 -34.84 -10.70
C HIS A 121 11.82 -35.79 -10.68
N THR A 122 12.96 -35.36 -10.12
CA THR A 122 14.15 -36.21 -9.97
C THR A 122 13.87 -37.42 -9.09
N LEU A 123 13.24 -37.23 -7.93
CA LEU A 123 12.89 -38.33 -7.02
C LEU A 123 11.94 -39.33 -7.67
N LYS A 124 10.94 -38.87 -8.43
CA LYS A 124 10.04 -39.76 -9.18
C LYS A 124 10.80 -40.58 -10.23
N ALA A 125 11.73 -39.97 -10.96
CA ALA A 125 12.54 -40.69 -11.93
C ALA A 125 13.40 -41.77 -11.27
N GLN A 126 14.08 -41.43 -10.15
CA GLN A 126 14.86 -42.38 -9.36
C GLN A 126 14.00 -43.52 -8.79
N TYR A 127 12.79 -43.20 -8.32
CA TYR A 127 11.85 -44.21 -7.82
C TYR A 127 11.45 -45.21 -8.90
N ILE A 128 11.12 -44.72 -10.11
CA ILE A 128 10.76 -45.58 -11.25
C ILE A 128 11.94 -46.45 -11.66
N GLU A 129 13.14 -45.89 -11.73
CA GLU A 129 14.36 -46.64 -12.06
C GLU A 129 14.65 -47.73 -11.02
N ALA A 130 14.59 -47.39 -9.73
CA ALA A 130 14.77 -48.35 -8.64
C ALA A 130 13.73 -49.48 -8.68
N GLN A 131 12.47 -49.17 -9.02
CA GLN A 131 11.43 -50.18 -9.17
C GLN A 131 11.71 -51.12 -10.34
N LYS A 132 12.16 -50.59 -11.48
CA LYS A 132 12.57 -51.41 -12.63
C LYS A 132 13.77 -52.30 -12.30
N THR A 133 14.79 -51.77 -11.63
CA THR A 133 15.94 -52.58 -11.18
C THR A 133 15.48 -53.70 -10.23
N LEU A 134 14.53 -53.43 -9.33
CA LEU A 134 14.00 -54.45 -8.43
C LEU A 134 13.26 -55.57 -9.18
N GLU A 135 12.50 -55.23 -10.22
CA GLU A 135 11.83 -56.19 -11.10
C GLU A 135 12.84 -57.07 -11.86
N GLU A 136 13.90 -56.48 -12.42
CA GLU A 136 14.97 -57.19 -13.12
C GLU A 136 15.74 -58.15 -12.18
N VAL A 137 16.07 -57.69 -10.96
CA VAL A 137 16.70 -58.54 -9.93
C VAL A 137 15.76 -59.66 -9.49
N GLY A 138 14.46 -59.38 -9.34
CA GLY A 138 13.46 -60.40 -9.03
C GLY A 138 13.36 -61.48 -10.10
N ALA A 139 13.36 -61.09 -11.38
CA ALA A 139 13.33 -62.03 -12.51
C ALA A 139 14.58 -62.92 -12.57
N THR A 140 15.77 -62.32 -12.48
CA THR A 140 17.04 -63.06 -12.49
C THR A 140 17.16 -64.02 -11.30
N LEU A 141 16.70 -63.62 -10.11
CA LEU A 141 16.68 -64.50 -8.94
C LEU A 141 15.73 -65.69 -9.13
N SER A 142 14.56 -65.46 -9.72
CA SER A 142 13.60 -66.53 -10.04
C SER A 142 14.18 -67.52 -11.05
N GLU A 143 14.87 -67.03 -12.08
CA GLU A 143 15.55 -67.87 -13.08
C GLU A 143 16.66 -68.70 -12.44
N ASN A 144 17.54 -68.08 -11.66
CA ASN A 144 18.61 -68.77 -10.94
C ASN A 144 18.07 -69.85 -9.98
N LYS A 145 16.94 -69.56 -9.30
CA LYS A 145 16.28 -70.53 -8.42
C LYS A 145 15.74 -71.73 -9.20
N LEU A 146 15.16 -71.53 -10.37
CA LEU A 146 14.66 -72.61 -11.23
C LEU A 146 15.82 -73.47 -11.75
N GLN A 147 16.89 -72.84 -12.26
CA GLN A 147 18.10 -73.54 -12.72
C GLN A 147 18.73 -74.38 -11.60
N LEU A 148 18.81 -73.84 -10.38
CA LEU A 148 19.32 -74.59 -9.23
C LEU A 148 18.42 -75.78 -8.89
N ALA A 149 17.10 -75.61 -8.93
CA ALA A 149 16.15 -76.71 -8.71
C ALA A 149 16.28 -77.81 -9.78
N GLU A 150 16.44 -77.44 -11.06
CA GLU A 150 16.68 -78.39 -12.15
C GLU A 150 18.00 -79.16 -11.98
N LEU A 151 19.07 -78.50 -11.53
CA LEU A 151 20.35 -79.15 -11.25
C LEU A 151 20.22 -80.14 -10.08
N LEU A 152 19.54 -79.75 -9.01
CA LEU A 152 19.26 -80.63 -7.87
C LEU A 152 18.40 -81.84 -8.27
N GLU A 153 17.41 -81.67 -9.13
CA GLU A 153 16.60 -82.76 -9.66
C GLU A 153 17.42 -83.71 -10.54
N LYS A 154 18.29 -83.17 -11.42
CA LYS A 154 19.22 -83.97 -12.23
C LYS A 154 20.21 -84.74 -11.36
N GLU A 155 20.74 -84.13 -10.30
CA GLU A 155 21.66 -84.79 -9.36
C GLU A 155 20.94 -85.88 -8.56
N ALA A 156 19.70 -85.65 -8.13
CA ALA A 156 18.86 -86.68 -7.52
C ALA A 156 18.62 -87.85 -8.48
N HIS A 157 18.31 -87.59 -9.74
CA HIS A 157 18.16 -88.63 -10.77
C HIS A 157 19.46 -89.36 -11.10
N ALA A 158 20.60 -88.66 -11.14
CA ALA A 158 21.91 -89.27 -11.37
C ALA A 158 22.39 -90.10 -10.17
N SER A 159 21.99 -89.73 -8.95
CA SER A 159 22.27 -90.48 -7.72
C SER A 159 21.30 -91.66 -7.52
N THR A 160 20.21 -91.72 -8.28
CA THR A 160 19.24 -92.82 -8.27
C THR A 160 19.42 -93.66 -9.53
N GLU A 161 20.44 -94.52 -9.54
CA GLU A 161 20.67 -95.57 -10.56
C GLU A 161 19.60 -96.68 -10.57
N GLU A 162 18.38 -96.39 -10.09
CA GLU A 162 17.20 -97.22 -10.30
C GLU A 162 16.23 -96.42 -11.17
N THR A 163 16.49 -96.40 -12.48
CA THR A 163 15.47 -96.00 -13.45
C THR A 163 14.30 -96.99 -13.32
N PRO A 164 13.09 -96.57 -12.91
CA PRO A 164 11.94 -97.45 -12.93
C PRO A 164 11.69 -97.79 -14.40
N ASN A 165 11.98 -99.03 -14.79
CA ASN A 165 11.70 -99.54 -16.13
C ASN A 165 10.17 -99.61 -16.29
N TRP A 166 9.56 -98.50 -16.71
CA TRP A 166 8.13 -98.43 -17.01
C TRP A 166 7.80 -99.50 -18.04
N THR A 167 7.11 -100.55 -17.60
CA THR A 167 6.74 -101.69 -18.44
C THR A 167 5.78 -101.20 -19.53
N SER A 168 6.00 -101.63 -20.79
CA SER A 168 5.13 -101.20 -21.89
C SER A 168 3.69 -101.64 -21.62
N ASP A 169 2.73 -100.81 -22.01
CA ASP A 169 1.29 -101.07 -21.78
C ASP A 169 0.82 -102.42 -22.38
N LYS A 170 1.55 -102.96 -23.36
CA LYS A 170 1.26 -104.29 -23.93
C LYS A 170 1.67 -105.44 -23.01
N ASP A 171 2.70 -105.21 -22.19
CA ASP A 171 3.31 -106.22 -21.33
C ASP A 171 2.77 -106.14 -19.90
N ALA A 172 2.12 -105.03 -19.53
CA ALA A 172 1.41 -104.86 -18.28
C ALA A 172 0.01 -105.53 -18.34
N VAL A 173 -0.04 -106.86 -18.26
CA VAL A 173 -1.30 -107.64 -18.35
C VAL A 173 -2.10 -107.65 -17.04
N ALA A 174 -1.45 -107.35 -15.91
CA ALA A 174 -2.06 -107.33 -14.58
C ALA A 174 -1.52 -106.21 -13.68
N CYS A 175 -2.34 -105.77 -12.72
CA CYS A 175 -1.96 -104.73 -11.77
C CYS A 175 -0.89 -105.25 -10.80
N ALA A 176 0.30 -104.63 -10.77
CA ALA A 176 1.39 -105.02 -9.89
C ALA A 176 1.03 -105.03 -8.39
N ALA A 177 0.10 -104.17 -7.96
CA ALA A 177 -0.32 -104.08 -6.56
C ALA A 177 -1.33 -105.17 -6.12
N CYS A 178 -2.05 -105.79 -7.06
CA CYS A 178 -3.08 -106.78 -6.71
C CYS A 178 -3.10 -108.05 -7.58
N ALA A 179 -2.14 -108.19 -8.49
CA ALA A 179 -1.93 -109.29 -9.44
C ALA A 179 -3.16 -109.65 -10.30
N LYS A 180 -4.16 -108.76 -10.40
CA LYS A 180 -5.39 -109.00 -11.18
C LYS A 180 -5.27 -108.44 -12.59
N GLU A 181 -5.75 -109.21 -13.55
CA GLU A 181 -5.77 -108.84 -14.96
C GLU A 181 -6.59 -107.58 -15.21
N PHE A 182 -6.12 -106.75 -16.14
CA PHE A 182 -6.83 -105.54 -16.54
C PHE A 182 -8.00 -105.89 -17.47
N ASN A 183 -9.23 -105.86 -16.95
CA ASN A 183 -10.45 -106.02 -17.74
C ASN A 183 -11.25 -104.71 -17.84
N ILE A 184 -12.11 -104.60 -18.87
CA ILE A 184 -12.93 -103.40 -19.14
C ILE A 184 -13.78 -103.00 -17.93
N THR A 185 -14.26 -103.96 -17.13
CA THR A 185 -15.08 -103.70 -15.94
C THR A 185 -14.32 -102.98 -14.82
N ARG A 186 -12.99 -103.10 -14.79
CA ARG A 186 -12.11 -102.44 -13.81
C ARG A 186 -11.57 -101.09 -14.26
N ARG A 187 -11.69 -100.74 -15.55
CA ARG A 187 -11.39 -99.40 -16.04
C ARG A 187 -12.55 -98.46 -15.67
N LYS A 188 -12.60 -98.03 -14.40
CA LYS A 188 -13.45 -96.89 -14.02
C LYS A 188 -12.94 -95.66 -14.76
N VAL A 189 -13.61 -95.30 -15.85
CA VAL A 189 -13.55 -93.96 -16.43
C VAL A 189 -14.13 -93.02 -15.38
N ARG A 190 -13.26 -92.31 -14.66
CA ARG A 190 -13.69 -91.20 -13.80
C ARG A 190 -14.03 -90.04 -14.74
N VAL A 191 -15.24 -90.10 -15.32
CA VAL A 191 -15.84 -88.94 -15.99
C VAL A 191 -16.04 -87.89 -14.91
N TYR A 192 -15.25 -86.83 -14.98
CA TYR A 192 -15.53 -85.57 -14.29
C TYR A 192 -16.89 -85.08 -14.78
N ILE A 193 -17.84 -84.91 -13.87
CA ILE A 193 -19.04 -84.11 -14.11
C ILE A 193 -18.90 -82.86 -13.23
N ASP A 194 -18.81 -81.74 -13.93
CA ASP A 194 -18.93 -80.38 -13.40
C ASP A 194 -20.12 -80.23 -12.46
N ARG A 195 -19.91 -79.50 -11.37
CA ARG A 195 -20.97 -78.69 -10.74
C ARG A 195 -20.36 -77.45 -10.12
N LEU A 196 -20.31 -76.40 -10.93
CA LEU A 196 -20.60 -75.05 -10.50
C LEU A 196 -22.00 -75.03 -9.89
N TYR A 197 -22.09 -74.75 -8.60
CA TYR A 197 -23.02 -73.81 -7.95
C TYR A 197 -22.53 -73.58 -6.52
#